data_AF-A0A822CCB8-F1
#
_entry.id   AF-A0A822CCB8-F1
#
_cell.length_a   1.000
_cell.length_b   1.000
_cell.length_c   1.000
_cell.angle_alpha   90.00
_cell.angle_beta   90.00
_cell.angle_gamma   90.00
#
_symmetry.space_group_name_H-M   'P 1'
#
loop_
_entity.id
_entity.type
_entity.pdbx_description
1 polymer ?
#
loop_
_entity_poly.entity_id
_entity_poly.type
_entity_poly.pdbx_seq_one_letter_code
_entity_poly.pdbx_strand_id
1 'polypeptide(L)'
;PCYSLELGLGLFDWVGNGISMELTTLIVNVIVTIRHFIQRYQMKREILTVDGRQQWNRSVKLGAQLITIGMLYVIGWVPYSLIVLIQMFKSSQELVDILLRFLAYLPYLQELILPFVAIFYMPEIKEKLVALFMFPCSSMNRRHQNRTQVIRIPPNISRFQSRAVINY
;
A
#
# COMPACT_ATOMS: atom_id res chain seq x y z
N PRO A 1 -33.24 9.63 -4.99
CA PRO A 1 -33.58 8.23 -5.34
C PRO A 1 -35.00 7.93 -4.87
N CYS A 2 -35.86 7.33 -5.68
CA CYS A 2 -37.30 7.14 -5.38
C CYS A 2 -37.60 6.22 -4.19
N TYR A 3 -36.58 5.58 -3.61
CA TYR A 3 -36.64 4.69 -2.45
C TYR A 3 -36.53 5.43 -1.10
N SER A 4 -36.38 6.76 -1.11
CA SER A 4 -36.19 7.56 0.10
C SER A 4 -37.42 7.61 1.02
N LEU A 5 -38.58 7.15 0.55
CA LEU A 5 -39.82 7.08 1.33
C LEU A 5 -39.91 5.82 2.21
N GLU A 6 -39.24 4.72 1.81
CA GLU A 6 -39.20 3.50 2.62
C GLU A 6 -37.91 3.47 3.44
N LEU A 7 -38.02 3.93 4.68
CA LEU A 7 -36.92 4.00 5.65
C LEU A 7 -36.16 2.66 5.77
N GLY A 8 -36.88 1.53 5.69
CA GLY A 8 -36.31 0.19 5.81
C GLY A 8 -35.41 -0.20 4.64
N LEU A 9 -35.81 0.09 3.39
CA LEU A 9 -35.02 -0.25 2.20
C LEU A 9 -33.73 0.57 2.14
N GLY A 10 -33.83 1.88 2.44
CA GLY A 10 -32.67 2.76 2.47
C GLY A 10 -31.67 2.38 3.57
N LEU A 11 -32.16 1.94 4.72
CA LEU A 11 -31.30 1.49 5.81
C LEU A 11 -30.62 0.16 5.49
N PHE A 12 -31.34 -0.78 4.87
CA PHE A 12 -30.75 -2.05 4.42
C PHE A 12 -29.68 -1.83 3.35
N ASP A 13 -29.91 -0.95 2.38
CA ASP A 13 -28.93 -0.64 1.34
C ASP A 13 -27.69 0.05 1.93
N TRP A 14 -27.88 1.03 2.83
CA TRP A 14 -26.78 1.73 3.48
C TRP A 14 -25.94 0.82 4.40
N VAL A 15 -26.60 0.02 5.24
CA VAL A 15 -25.91 -0.94 6.12
C VAL A 15 -25.27 -2.05 5.30
N GLY A 16 -26.00 -2.61 4.34
CA GLY A 16 -25.58 -3.75 3.54
C GLY A 16 -24.42 -3.42 2.61
N ASN A 17 -24.42 -2.25 1.96
CA ASN A 17 -23.37 -1.88 1.04
C ASN A 17 -22.26 -1.04 1.70
N GLY A 18 -22.63 -0.08 2.55
CA GLY A 18 -21.66 0.79 3.22
C GLY A 18 -20.87 0.05 4.31
N ILE A 19 -21.57 -0.39 5.36
CA ILE A 19 -20.91 -1.00 6.53
C ILE A 19 -20.23 -2.32 6.16
N SER A 20 -20.83 -3.14 5.29
CA SER A 20 -20.21 -4.41 4.86
C SER A 20 -18.87 -4.20 4.14
N MET A 21 -18.80 -3.23 3.24
CA MET A 21 -17.57 -2.91 2.51
C MET A 21 -16.49 -2.37 3.46
N GLU A 22 -16.87 -1.49 4.39
CA GLU A 22 -15.97 -0.95 5.41
C GLU A 22 -15.44 -2.04 6.34
N LEU A 23 -16.31 -2.92 6.85
CA LEU A 23 -15.92 -4.04 7.70
C LEU A 23 -15.00 -5.01 6.98
N THR A 24 -15.32 -5.35 5.73
CA THR A 24 -14.48 -6.24 4.91
C THR A 24 -13.10 -5.63 4.71
N THR A 25 -13.03 -4.34 4.39
CA THR A 25 -11.77 -3.60 4.23
C THR A 25 -10.96 -3.59 5.53
N LEU A 26 -11.61 -3.35 6.67
CA LEU A 26 -10.98 -3.36 7.99
C LEU A 26 -10.43 -4.76 8.34
N ILE A 27 -11.22 -5.81 8.12
CA ILE A 27 -10.81 -7.20 8.35
C ILE A 27 -9.60 -7.56 7.48
N VAL A 28 -9.65 -7.24 6.18
CA VAL A 28 -8.54 -7.50 5.26
C VAL A 28 -7.28 -6.75 5.70
N ASN A 29 -7.40 -5.47 6.07
CA ASN A 29 -6.27 -4.67 6.56
C ASN A 29 -5.65 -5.27 7.83
N VAL A 30 -6.48 -5.75 8.77
CA VAL A 30 -6.01 -6.42 9.98
C VAL A 30 -5.30 -7.73 9.65
N ILE A 31 -5.88 -8.58 8.79
CA ILE A 31 -5.28 -9.85 8.36
C ILE A 31 -3.92 -9.61 7.70
N VAL A 32 -3.83 -8.62 6.80
CA VAL A 32 -2.58 -8.27 6.12
C VAL A 32 -1.55 -7.76 7.12
N THR A 33 -1.96 -6.94 8.09
CA THR A 33 -1.07 -6.43 9.15
C THR A 33 -0.53 -7.57 10.01
N ILE A 34 -1.40 -8.48 10.45
CA ILE A 34 -1.01 -9.66 11.23
C ILE A 34 -0.06 -10.54 10.42
N ARG A 35 -0.41 -10.86 9.17
CA ARG A 35 0.43 -11.69 8.29
C ARG A 35 1.79 -11.04 8.07
N HIS A 36 1.83 -9.73 7.85
CA HIS A 36 3.07 -8.97 7.74
C HIS A 36 3.90 -9.09 9.02
N PHE A 37 3.27 -8.97 10.19
CA PHE A 37 3.95 -9.09 11.48
C PHE A 37 4.51 -10.50 11.72
N ILE A 38 3.76 -11.55 11.36
CA ILE A 38 4.21 -12.95 11.46
C ILE A 38 5.38 -13.20 10.51
N GLN A 39 5.27 -12.78 9.25
CA GLN A 39 6.37 -12.90 8.27
C GLN A 39 7.62 -12.18 8.75
N ARG A 40 7.46 -11.01 9.38
CA ARG A 40 8.56 -10.26 10.00
C ARG A 40 9.19 -11.01 11.16
N TYR A 41 8.39 -11.66 11.99
CA TYR A 41 8.90 -12.43 13.11
C TYR A 41 9.75 -13.62 12.63
N GLN A 42 9.32 -14.30 11.55
CA GLN A 42 10.02 -15.44 10.97
C GLN A 42 11.32 -15.04 10.27
N MET A 43 11.29 -13.99 9.44
CA MET A 43 12.47 -13.56 8.67
C MET A 43 13.60 -12.97 9.51
N LYS A 44 13.36 -12.54 10.76
CA LYS A 44 14.44 -12.11 11.68
C LYS A 44 15.54 -13.16 11.84
N ARG A 45 15.24 -14.44 11.56
CA ARG A 45 16.17 -15.57 11.68
C ARG A 45 17.12 -15.74 10.48
N GLU A 46 16.83 -15.15 9.32
CA GLU A 46 17.56 -15.38 8.06
C GLU A 46 18.38 -14.17 7.57
N ILE A 47 18.43 -13.06 8.33
CA ILE A 47 19.09 -11.78 7.97
C ILE A 47 20.64 -11.85 7.98
N LEU A 48 21.24 -13.04 8.07
CA LEU A 48 22.70 -13.20 8.15
C LEU A 48 23.45 -12.98 6.82
N THR A 49 22.74 -12.81 5.70
CA THR A 49 23.35 -12.50 4.39
C THR A 49 23.22 -11.02 4.03
N VAL A 50 24.28 -10.44 3.46
CA VAL A 50 24.39 -8.99 3.14
C VAL A 50 23.30 -8.55 2.15
N ASP A 51 22.97 -9.37 1.15
CA ASP A 51 21.91 -9.09 0.17
C ASP A 51 20.50 -9.15 0.78
N GLY A 52 20.30 -9.97 1.81
CA GLY A 52 19.02 -10.11 2.51
C GLY A 52 18.60 -8.83 3.22
N ARG A 53 19.56 -8.00 3.67
CA ARG A 53 19.29 -6.74 4.39
C ARG A 53 18.62 -5.69 3.50
N GLN A 54 18.98 -5.64 2.22
CA GLN A 54 18.40 -4.67 1.28
C GLN A 54 16.96 -5.05 0.90
N GLN A 55 16.73 -6.33 0.58
CA GLN A 55 15.39 -6.83 0.29
C GLN A 55 14.46 -6.70 1.51
N TRP A 56 14.99 -6.95 2.71
CA TRP A 56 14.29 -6.73 3.97
C TRP A 56 13.78 -5.29 4.10
N ASN A 57 14.68 -4.30 3.97
CA ASN A 57 14.32 -2.89 4.08
C ASN A 57 13.27 -2.46 3.06
N ARG A 58 13.25 -3.06 1.87
CA ARG A 58 12.22 -2.81 0.86
C ARG A 58 10.85 -3.36 1.30
N SER A 59 10.80 -4.61 1.76
CA SER A 59 9.58 -5.24 2.27
C SER A 59 9.02 -4.53 3.51
N VAL A 60 9.89 -4.04 4.39
CA VAL A 60 9.51 -3.20 5.55
C VAL A 60 8.73 -1.98 5.12
N LYS A 61 9.26 -1.24 4.13
CA LYS A 61 8.69 0.04 3.69
C LYS A 61 7.32 -0.16 3.04
N LEU A 62 7.18 -1.19 2.21
CA LEU A 62 5.89 -1.55 1.60
C LEU A 62 4.84 -1.96 2.66
N GLY A 63 5.24 -2.75 3.66
CA GLY A 63 4.36 -3.11 4.76
C GLY A 63 3.92 -1.91 5.59
N ALA A 64 4.87 -1.04 5.94
CA ALA A 64 4.57 0.21 6.64
C ALA A 64 3.64 1.12 5.84
N GLN A 65 3.83 1.21 4.52
CA GLN A 65 2.94 1.96 3.63
C GLN A 65 1.49 1.43 3.68
N LEU A 66 1.31 0.11 3.58
CA LEU A 66 -0.02 -0.51 3.65
C LEU A 66 -0.70 -0.22 5.00
N ILE A 67 0.05 -0.34 6.10
CA ILE A 67 -0.46 -0.06 7.45
C ILE A 67 -0.86 1.42 7.56
N THR A 68 -0.04 2.34 7.08
CA THR A 68 -0.37 3.77 7.11
C THR A 68 -1.60 4.09 6.28
N ILE A 69 -1.75 3.50 5.09
CA ILE A 69 -2.96 3.66 4.26
C ILE A 69 -4.19 3.09 4.99
N GLY A 70 -4.07 1.92 5.61
CA GLY A 70 -5.15 1.31 6.39
C GLY A 70 -5.57 2.16 7.59
N MET A 71 -4.61 2.71 8.33
CA MET A 71 -4.89 3.61 9.46
C MET A 71 -5.55 4.91 9.00
N LEU A 72 -5.08 5.49 7.88
CA LEU A 72 -5.68 6.68 7.30
C LEU A 72 -7.15 6.42 6.91
N TYR A 73 -7.43 5.25 6.34
CA TYR A 73 -8.79 4.81 6.01
C TYR A 73 -9.69 4.73 7.25
N VAL A 74 -9.21 4.07 8.31
CA VAL A 74 -9.97 3.94 9.57
C VAL A 74 -10.26 5.32 10.17
N ILE A 75 -9.29 6.23 10.17
CA ILE A 75 -9.46 7.58 10.71
C ILE A 75 -10.46 8.41 9.88
N GLY A 76 -10.48 8.25 8.56
CA GLY A 76 -11.43 8.99 7.70
C GLY A 76 -12.86 8.47 7.79
N TRP A 77 -13.04 7.14 7.75
CA TRP A 77 -14.35 6.52 7.60
C TRP A 77 -15.06 6.22 8.92
N VAL A 78 -14.35 5.73 9.94
CA VAL A 78 -14.99 5.37 11.22
C VAL A 78 -15.76 6.52 11.89
N PRO A 79 -15.23 7.75 12.01
CA PRO A 79 -15.99 8.83 12.63
C PRO A 79 -17.21 9.23 11.79
N TYR A 80 -17.12 9.15 10.47
CA TYR A 80 -18.26 9.37 9.57
C TYR A 80 -19.36 8.33 9.81
N SER A 81 -19.02 7.04 9.73
CA SER A 81 -19.97 5.94 9.92
C SER A 81 -20.59 5.94 11.32
N LEU A 82 -19.80 6.29 12.35
CA LEU A 82 -20.29 6.42 13.72
C LEU A 82 -21.34 7.54 13.88
N ILE A 83 -21.11 8.71 13.29
CA ILE A 83 -22.07 9.82 13.37
C ILE A 83 -23.34 9.52 12.58
N VAL A 84 -23.22 8.92 11.38
CA VAL A 84 -24.40 8.48 10.62
C VAL A 84 -25.20 7.46 11.43
N LEU A 85 -24.53 6.52 12.10
CA LEU A 85 -25.19 5.56 12.98
C LEU A 85 -25.94 6.26 14.13
N ILE A 86 -25.30 7.23 14.81
CA ILE A 86 -25.95 8.01 15.88
C ILE A 86 -27.15 8.79 15.35
N GLN A 87 -27.03 9.40 14.16
CA GLN A 87 -28.11 10.14 13.51
C GLN A 87 -29.33 9.26 13.23
N MET A 88 -29.12 7.98 12.86
CA MET A 88 -30.22 7.03 12.66
C MET A 88 -31.01 6.77 13.94
N PHE A 89 -30.37 6.74 15.09
CA PHE A 89 -31.05 6.56 16.38
C PHE A 89 -31.62 7.85 16.96
N LYS A 90 -30.99 8.99 16.65
CA LYS A 90 -31.36 10.30 17.17
C LYS A 90 -31.32 11.33 16.05
N SER A 91 -32.50 11.65 15.53
CA SER A 91 -32.67 12.74 14.56
C SER A 91 -32.45 14.09 15.25
N SER A 92 -31.19 14.52 15.30
CA SER A 92 -30.80 15.85 15.78
C SER A 92 -30.31 16.67 14.59
N GLN A 93 -30.91 17.84 14.39
CA GLN A 93 -30.56 18.76 13.31
C GLN A 93 -29.09 19.25 13.44
N GLU A 94 -28.58 19.37 14.66
CA GLU A 94 -27.18 19.73 14.93
C GLU A 94 -26.19 18.67 14.42
N LEU A 95 -26.53 17.39 14.52
CA LEU A 95 -25.67 16.31 14.02
C LEU A 95 -25.59 16.33 12.50
N VAL A 96 -26.70 16.66 11.83
CA VAL A 96 -26.76 16.82 10.38
C VAL A 96 -25.83 17.95 9.93
N ASP A 97 -25.86 19.09 10.62
CA ASP A 97 -25.00 20.24 10.31
C ASP A 97 -23.51 19.91 10.50
N ILE A 98 -23.15 19.22 11.59
CA ILE A 98 -21.76 18.78 11.82
C ILE A 98 -21.32 17.78 10.74
N LEU A 99 -22.16 16.81 10.41
CA LEU A 99 -21.88 15.79 9.39
C LEU A 99 -21.63 16.46 8.02
N LEU A 100 -22.52 17.33 7.58
CA LEU A 100 -22.45 17.99 6.28
C LEU A 100 -21.29 19.00 6.17
N ARG A 101 -20.97 19.72 7.25
CA ARG A 101 -19.93 20.76 7.21
C ARG A 101 -18.52 20.22 7.37
N PHE A 102 -18.32 19.13 8.14
CA PHE A 102 -16.99 18.65 8.47
C PHE A 102 -16.73 17.23 7.97
N LEU A 103 -17.59 16.28 8.33
CA LEU A 103 -17.30 14.87 8.08
C LEU A 103 -17.51 14.44 6.63
N ALA A 104 -18.40 15.12 5.90
CA ALA A 104 -18.58 14.88 4.48
C ALA A 104 -17.27 15.12 3.68
N TYR A 105 -16.38 16.01 4.15
CA TYR A 105 -15.13 16.34 3.46
C TYR A 105 -13.95 15.42 3.81
N LEU A 106 -14.05 14.65 4.91
CA LEU A 106 -12.96 13.78 5.39
C LEU A 106 -12.54 12.71 4.37
N PRO A 107 -13.47 11.96 3.73
CA PRO A 107 -13.11 10.97 2.71
C PRO A 107 -12.39 11.60 1.51
N TYR A 108 -12.84 12.78 1.07
CA TYR A 108 -12.18 13.50 -0.03
C TYR A 108 -10.77 13.97 0.33
N LEU A 109 -10.57 14.43 1.56
CA LEU A 109 -9.25 14.80 2.08
C LEU A 109 -8.33 13.58 2.14
N GLN A 110 -8.85 12.42 2.53
CA GLN A 110 -8.11 11.16 2.53
C GLN A 110 -7.66 10.76 1.12
N GLU A 111 -8.53 10.85 0.11
CA GLU A 111 -8.18 10.57 -1.29
C GLU A 111 -7.07 11.51 -1.78
N LEU A 112 -7.11 12.78 -1.37
CA LEU A 112 -6.10 13.76 -1.71
C LEU A 112 -4.75 13.47 -1.04
N ILE A 113 -4.74 12.96 0.20
CA ILE A 113 -3.53 12.62 0.95
C ILE A 113 -2.88 11.31 0.46
N LEU A 114 -3.67 10.36 -0.02
CA LEU A 114 -3.21 9.03 -0.46
C LEU A 114 -2.00 9.06 -1.42
N PRO A 115 -1.97 9.85 -2.51
CA PRO A 115 -0.82 9.91 -3.41
C PRO A 115 0.43 10.47 -2.71
N PHE A 116 0.28 11.44 -1.79
CA PHE A 116 1.42 11.98 -1.05
C PHE A 116 2.02 10.95 -0.10
N VAL A 117 1.17 10.18 0.59
CA VAL A 117 1.62 9.05 1.40
C VAL A 117 2.35 8.05 0.52
N ALA A 118 1.80 7.66 -0.62
CA ALA A 118 2.45 6.70 -1.53
C ALA A 118 3.82 7.17 -2.02
N ILE A 119 3.95 8.45 -2.40
CA ILE A 119 5.22 9.04 -2.83
C ILE A 119 6.24 9.06 -1.68
N PHE A 120 5.81 9.34 -0.45
CA PHE A 120 6.68 9.38 0.72
C PHE A 120 7.35 8.03 1.02
N TYR A 121 6.61 6.93 0.84
CA TYR A 121 7.12 5.57 1.07
C TYR A 121 7.94 4.98 -0.10
N MET A 122 7.88 5.58 -1.30
CA MET A 122 8.61 5.16 -2.49
C MET A 122 9.79 6.10 -2.82
N PRO A 123 10.97 5.93 -2.21
CA PRO A 123 12.12 6.82 -2.42
C PRO A 123 12.60 6.82 -3.89
N GLU A 124 12.48 5.69 -4.57
CA GLU A 124 12.82 5.52 -5.99
C GLU A 124 11.98 6.44 -6.88
N ILE A 125 10.70 6.64 -6.54
CA ILE A 125 9.81 7.57 -7.24
C ILE A 125 10.15 9.00 -6.86
N LYS A 126 10.39 9.27 -5.57
CA LYS A 126 10.80 10.60 -5.10
C LYS A 126 12.05 11.09 -5.84
N GLU A 127 13.07 10.27 -5.98
CA GLU A 127 14.29 10.63 -6.71
C GLU A 127 14.02 10.94 -8.18
N LYS A 128 13.20 10.13 -8.86
CA LYS A 128 12.80 10.37 -10.26
C LYS A 128 11.93 11.62 -10.41
N LEU A 129 11.01 11.86 -9.48
CA LEU A 129 10.13 13.01 -9.48
C LEU A 129 10.95 14.30 -9.27
N VAL A 130 11.85 14.31 -8.29
CA VAL A 130 12.77 15.42 -8.05
C VAL A 130 13.66 15.65 -9.27
N ALA A 131 14.17 14.59 -9.89
CA ALA A 131 14.96 14.73 -11.13
C ALA A 131 14.14 15.32 -12.28
N LEU A 132 12.87 14.92 -12.45
CA LEU A 132 11.96 15.48 -13.46
C LEU A 132 11.65 16.96 -13.20
N PHE A 133 11.39 17.34 -11.94
CA PHE A 133 11.06 18.73 -11.57
C PHE A 133 12.27 19.66 -11.54
N MET A 134 13.43 19.20 -11.07
CA MET A 134 14.65 20.02 -10.99
C MET A 134 15.46 20.05 -12.30
N PHE A 135 15.35 19.03 -13.17
CA PHE A 135 16.10 18.96 -14.42
C PHE A 135 15.20 18.67 -15.63
N PRO A 136 14.38 19.63 -16.10
CA PRO A 136 13.56 19.43 -17.29
C PRO A 136 14.35 19.13 -18.57
N CYS A 137 15.68 19.34 -18.61
CA CYS A 137 16.40 19.46 -19.90
C CYS A 137 17.68 18.62 -20.10
N SER A 138 18.16 17.79 -19.15
CA SER A 138 19.55 17.26 -19.26
C SER A 138 19.73 15.78 -19.61
N SER A 139 18.72 14.91 -19.57
CA SER A 139 18.97 13.45 -19.51
C SER A 139 18.51 12.59 -20.70
N MET A 140 18.33 13.13 -21.91
CA MET A 140 18.01 12.30 -23.09
C MET A 140 19.22 11.63 -23.77
N ASN A 141 20.39 11.53 -23.09
CA ASN A 141 21.59 10.97 -23.72
C ASN A 141 22.25 9.78 -22.99
N ARG A 142 21.67 9.22 -21.92
CA ARG A 142 22.29 8.09 -21.18
C ARG A 142 21.72 6.70 -21.48
N ARG A 143 20.59 6.57 -22.19
CA ARG A 143 20.02 5.25 -22.52
C ARG A 143 20.74 4.50 -23.64
N HIS A 144 21.62 5.16 -24.39
CA HIS A 144 22.38 4.48 -25.44
C HIS A 144 23.71 3.85 -24.99
N GLN A 145 24.25 4.20 -23.82
CA GLN A 145 25.60 3.77 -23.45
C GLN A 145 25.66 2.43 -22.69
N ASN A 146 24.55 1.97 -22.10
CA ASN A 146 24.50 0.68 -21.38
C ASN A 146 24.03 -0.51 -22.23
N ARG A 147 23.62 -0.32 -23.49
CA ARG A 147 23.34 -1.45 -24.41
C ARG A 147 24.59 -2.00 -25.10
N THR A 148 25.74 -1.36 -24.90
CA THR A 148 27.04 -1.79 -25.47
C THR A 148 27.96 -2.38 -24.39
N GLN A 149 27.43 -2.91 -23.28
CA GLN A 149 28.19 -3.85 -22.46
C GLN A 149 28.03 -5.26 -23.04
N VAL A 150 28.84 -5.48 -24.08
CA VAL A 150 29.53 -6.72 -24.43
C VAL A 150 29.17 -7.92 -23.56
N ILE A 151 28.45 -8.86 -24.19
CA ILE A 151 28.38 -10.26 -23.80
C ILE A 151 29.82 -10.79 -23.76
N ARG A 152 30.50 -10.68 -22.60
CA ARG A 152 31.73 -11.44 -22.35
C ARG A 152 31.30 -12.85 -21.99
N ILE A 153 31.29 -13.71 -22.99
CA ILE A 153 31.26 -15.17 -22.84
C ILE A 153 32.45 -15.54 -21.94
N PRO A 154 32.25 -16.17 -20.76
CA PRO A 154 33.36 -16.66 -19.97
C PRO A 154 34.02 -17.84 -20.70
N PRO A 155 35.34 -17.79 -21.02
CA PRO A 155 36.05 -18.91 -21.60
C PRO A 155 36.63 -19.76 -20.47
N ASN A 156 35.87 -20.72 -19.92
CA ASN A 156 36.45 -21.90 -19.26
C ASN A 156 35.40 -22.92 -18.83
N ILE A 157 35.03 -23.82 -19.74
CA ILE A 157 34.46 -25.13 -19.42
C ILE A 157 35.31 -26.17 -20.17
N SER A 158 36.51 -26.44 -19.69
CA SER A 158 37.36 -27.51 -20.23
C SER A 158 38.15 -28.29 -19.16
N ARG A 159 37.75 -28.24 -17.88
CA ARG A 159 38.46 -28.95 -16.79
C ARG A 159 37.60 -29.89 -15.92
N PHE A 160 36.61 -30.57 -16.50
CA PHE A 160 35.88 -31.64 -15.81
C PHE A 160 35.84 -32.96 -16.59
N GLN A 161 36.96 -33.33 -17.22
CA GLN A 161 37.23 -34.69 -17.67
C GLN A 161 38.58 -35.14 -17.09
N SER A 162 38.58 -35.67 -15.86
CA SER A 162 39.59 -36.60 -15.35
C SER A 162 39.40 -36.76 -13.84
N ARG A 163 38.58 -37.74 -13.43
CA ARG A 163 38.72 -38.52 -12.18
C ARG A 163 37.58 -39.55 -12.12
N ALA A 164 37.66 -40.53 -13.02
CA ALA A 164 37.07 -41.84 -12.82
C ALA A 164 38.20 -42.86 -13.07
N VAL A 165 39.07 -43.02 -12.07
CA VAL A 165 40.07 -44.08 -12.02
C VAL A 165 39.76 -44.90 -10.77
N ILE A 166 39.06 -46.00 -11.01
CA ILE A 166 39.34 -47.37 -10.54
C ILE A 166 40.00 -47.45 -9.15
N ASN A 167 39.29 -48.06 -8.20
CA ASN A 167 39.91 -49.00 -7.29
C ASN A 167 38.97 -50.18 -7.04
N TYR A 168 39.58 -51.35 -7.14
CA TYR A 168 39.05 -52.71 -7.03
C TYR A 168 38.54 -53.03 -5.63
#